data_AF-A0A9D1CAB6-F1
#
_entry.id   AF-A0A9D1CAB6-F1
#
_cell.length_a   1.000
_cell.length_b   1.000
_cell.length_c   1.000
_cell.angle_alpha   90.00
_cell.angle_beta   90.00
_cell.angle_gamma   90.00
#
_symmetry.space_group_name_H-M   'P 1'
#
loop_
_entity.id
_entity.type
_entity.pdbx_description
1 polymer ?
#
loop_
_entity_poly.entity_id
_entity_poly.type
_entity_poly.pdbx_seq_one_letter_code
_entity_poly.pdbx_strand_id
1 'polypeptide(L)'
;MARREHSKKELQRKLRVRGVDSDIASQVLGELEGDDLLSETRYTSSYIESRHARGFGPLRIQKELGERGIGEDQISQSMAE
;
A
#
# COMPACT_ATOMS: atom_id res chain seq x y z
N MET A 1 11.92 -14.25 5.69
CA MET A 1 11.69 -13.01 4.92
C MET A 1 10.33 -13.13 4.23
N ALA A 2 9.23 -12.90 4.94
CA ALA A 2 7.95 -12.75 4.25
C ALA A 2 8.00 -11.39 3.52
N ARG A 3 8.18 -11.41 2.19
CA ARG A 3 8.06 -10.23 1.33
C ARG A 3 6.59 -9.83 1.33
N ARG A 4 6.16 -9.10 2.36
CA ARG A 4 4.85 -8.46 2.35
C ARG A 4 4.94 -7.25 1.44
N GLU A 5 3.93 -7.08 0.59
CA GLU A 5 3.75 -5.83 -0.13
C GLU A 5 3.62 -4.68 0.88
N HIS A 6 4.09 -3.50 0.50
CA HIS A 6 4.01 -2.28 1.31
C HIS A 6 3.31 -1.18 0.53
N SER A 7 2.52 -0.35 1.21
CA SER A 7 2.05 0.89 0.59
C SER A 7 3.18 1.91 0.54
N LYS A 8 3.14 2.77 -0.48
CA LYS A 8 4.04 3.93 -0.59
C LYS A 8 4.03 4.77 0.67
N LYS A 9 2.85 5.07 1.22
CA LYS A 9 2.67 5.80 2.48
C LYS A 9 3.31 5.10 3.68
N GLU A 10 3.24 3.77 3.76
CA GLU A 10 3.91 3.00 4.82
C GLU A 10 5.43 3.19 4.74
N LEU A 11 6.00 3.08 3.53
CA LEU A 11 7.43 3.23 3.31
C LEU A 11 7.90 4.67 3.54
N GLN A 12 7.17 5.67 3.05
CA GLN A 12 7.48 7.09 3.27
C GLN A 12 7.52 7.41 4.77
N ARG A 13 6.53 6.96 5.54
CA ARG A 13 6.52 7.11 7.01
C ARG A 13 7.73 6.42 7.65
N LYS A 14 8.06 5.20 7.21
CA LYS A 14 9.20 4.42 7.73
C LYS A 14 10.55 5.09 7.43
N LEU A 15 10.69 5.73 6.28
CA LEU A 15 11.90 6.45 5.89
C LEU A 15 12.03 7.74 6.72
N ARG A 16 10.93 8.49 6.87
CA ARG A 16 10.89 9.69 7.72
C ARG A 16 11.26 9.40 9.18
N VAL A 17 10.73 8.31 9.77
CA VAL A 17 11.08 7.90 11.15
C VAL A 17 12.58 7.59 11.29
N ARG A 18 13.26 7.20 10.21
CA ARG A 18 14.71 6.97 10.18
C ARG A 18 15.52 8.24 9.89
N GLY A 19 14.87 9.40 9.77
CA GLY A 19 15.54 10.68 9.48
C GLY A 19 15.90 10.87 8.00
N VAL A 20 15.31 10.09 7.09
CA VAL A 20 15.49 10.32 5.65
C VAL A 20 14.67 11.54 5.24
N ASP A 21 15.30 12.42 4.46
CA ASP A 21 14.67 13.59 3.87
C ASP A 21 13.46 13.22 3.01
N SER A 22 12.42 14.08 3.01
CA SER A 22 11.17 13.80 2.31
C SER A 22 11.32 13.73 0.80
N ASP A 23 12.20 14.56 0.22
CA ASP A 23 12.39 14.63 -1.22
C ASP A 23 13.19 13.42 -1.69
N ILE A 24 14.24 13.07 -0.94
CA ILE A 24 15.00 11.82 -1.16
C ILE A 24 14.10 10.60 -1.05
N ALA A 25 13.26 10.53 -0.01
CA ALA A 25 12.34 9.42 0.17
C ALA A 25 11.34 9.32 -0.99
N SER A 26 10.81 10.46 -1.45
CA SER A 26 9.85 10.49 -2.56
C SER A 26 10.50 10.08 -3.88
N GLN A 27 11.73 10.52 -4.14
CA GLN A 27 12.50 10.10 -5.30
C GLN A 27 12.74 8.58 -5.32
N VAL A 28 13.31 8.03 -4.24
CA VAL A 28 13.63 6.59 -4.16
C VAL A 28 12.37 5.74 -4.28
N LEU A 29 11.25 6.15 -3.67
CA LEU A 29 9.99 5.41 -3.81
C LEU A 29 9.45 5.47 -5.24
N GLY A 30 9.64 6.59 -5.96
CA GLY A 30 9.30 6.70 -7.38
C GLY A 30 10.18 5.80 -8.26
N GLU A 31 11.48 5.68 -7.97
CA GLU A 31 12.38 4.75 -8.66
C GLU A 31 11.94 3.30 -8.44
N LEU A 32 11.59 2.93 -7.20
CA LEU A 32 11.07 1.59 -6.89
C LEU A 32 9.73 1.29 -7.57
N GLU A 33 8.86 2.29 -7.75
CA GLU A 33 7.63 2.15 -8.55
C GLU A 33 7.95 1.95 -10.03
N GLY A 34 8.89 2.72 -10.58
CA GLY A 34 9.36 2.59 -11.96
C GLY A 34 9.98 1.22 -12.26
N ASP A 35 10.69 0.65 -11.30
CA ASP A 35 11.32 -0.67 -11.38
C ASP A 35 10.36 -1.84 -11.04
N ASP A 36 9.08 -1.54 -10.82
CA ASP A 36 8.04 -2.50 -10.38
C ASP A 36 8.37 -3.23 -9.06
N LEU A 37 9.25 -2.65 -8.24
CA LEU A 37 9.59 -3.15 -6.90
C LEU A 37 8.63 -2.66 -5.81
N LEU A 38 7.82 -1.65 -6.13
CA LEU A 38 6.73 -1.12 -5.31
C LEU A 38 5.48 -0.95 -6.17
N SER A 39 4.37 -1.58 -5.77
CA SER A 39 3.10 -1.48 -6.51
C SER A 39 1.93 -1.33 -5.55
N GLU A 40 1.23 -0.20 -5.62
CA GLU A 40 0.02 0.00 -4.82
C GLU A 40 -1.09 -0.98 -5.22
N THR A 41 -1.17 -1.38 -6.50
CA THR A 41 -2.14 -2.37 -6.98
C THR A 41 -1.89 -3.73 -6.35
N ARG A 42 -0.67 -4.26 -6.43
CA ARG A 42 -0.33 -5.54 -5.77
C ARG A 42 -0.52 -5.47 -4.27
N TYR A 43 -0.15 -4.35 -3.65
CA TYR A 43 -0.41 -4.10 -2.23
C TYR A 43 -1.89 -4.20 -1.90
N THR A 44 -2.74 -3.51 -2.66
CA THR A 44 -4.18 -3.43 -2.41
C THR A 44 -4.84 -4.79 -2.54
N SER A 45 -4.60 -5.52 -3.64
CA SER A 45 -5.17 -6.86 -3.84
C SER A 45 -4.70 -7.85 -2.78
N SER A 46 -3.40 -7.89 -2.47
CA SER A 46 -2.86 -8.77 -1.42
C SER A 46 -3.42 -8.44 -0.03
N TYR A 47 -3.66 -7.15 0.25
CA TYR A 47 -4.27 -6.71 1.50
C TYR A 47 -5.73 -7.15 1.60
N ILE A 48 -6.52 -6.98 0.53
CA ILE A 48 -7.92 -7.43 0.46
C ILE A 48 -7.99 -8.93 0.72
N GLU A 49 -7.22 -9.73 -0.01
CA GLU A 49 -7.18 -11.19 0.13
C GLU A 49 -6.82 -11.60 1.57
N SER A 50 -5.76 -11.01 2.14
CA SER A 50 -5.33 -11.31 3.50
C SER A 50 -6.39 -10.98 4.55
N ARG A 51 -7.16 -9.89 4.36
CA ARG A 51 -8.22 -9.50 5.29
C ARG A 51 -9.48 -10.33 5.12
N HIS A 52 -9.84 -10.63 3.88
CA HIS A 52 -10.94 -11.52 3.56
C HIS A 52 -10.72 -12.91 4.17
N ALA A 53 -9.53 -13.49 4.01
CA ALA A 53 -9.14 -14.77 4.62
C ALA A 53 -9.23 -14.77 6.16
N ARG A 54 -9.27 -13.60 6.80
CA ARG A 54 -9.42 -13.42 8.25
C ARG A 54 -10.86 -13.07 8.68
N GLY A 55 -11.82 -13.09 7.76
CA GLY A 55 -13.23 -12.82 8.02
C GLY A 55 -13.60 -11.33 8.10
N PHE A 56 -12.79 -10.43 7.55
CA PHE A 56 -13.09 -9.00 7.57
C PHE A 56 -14.09 -8.69 6.44
N GLY A 57 -15.17 -7.99 6.77
CA GLY A 57 -16.16 -7.55 5.78
C GLY A 57 -15.64 -6.42 4.87
N PRO A 58 -16.23 -6.25 3.67
CA PRO A 58 -15.74 -5.33 2.64
C PRO A 58 -15.63 -3.88 3.11
N LEU A 59 -16.63 -3.37 3.83
CA LEU A 59 -16.62 -1.99 4.36
C LEU A 59 -15.45 -1.73 5.31
N ARG A 60 -15.08 -2.73 6.12
CA ARG A 60 -13.94 -2.61 7.03
C ARG A 60 -12.63 -2.61 6.26
N ILE A 61 -12.51 -3.45 5.23
CA ILE A 61 -11.32 -3.53 4.38
C ILE A 61 -11.10 -2.19 3.65
N GLN A 62 -12.14 -1.64 3.05
CA GLN A 62 -12.09 -0.33 2.37
C GLN A 62 -11.63 0.78 3.32
N LYS A 63 -12.21 0.85 4.54
CA LYS A 63 -11.78 1.82 5.55
C LYS A 63 -10.30 1.68 5.91
N GLU A 64 -9.82 0.45 6.14
CA GLU A 64 -8.43 0.20 6.50
C GLU A 64 -7.45 0.58 5.37
N LEU A 65 -7.85 0.38 4.10
CA LEU A 65 -7.09 0.79 2.91
C LEU A 65 -7.04 2.32 2.77
N GLY A 66 -8.14 3.02 3.02
CA GLY A 66 -8.16 4.49 3.03
C GLY A 66 -7.23 5.08 4.10
N GLU A 67 -7.22 4.50 5.31
CA GLU A 67 -6.27 4.90 6.37
C GLU A 67 -4.80 4.70 5.94
N ARG A 68 -4.55 3.68 5.11
CA ARG A 68 -3.24 3.35 4.50
C ARG A 68 -2.88 4.23 3.31
N GLY A 69 -3.78 5.12 2.89
CA GLY A 69 -3.54 6.09 1.82
C GLY A 69 -3.86 5.59 0.42
N ILE A 70 -4.55 4.46 0.28
CA ILE A 70 -5.00 3.99 -1.03
C ILE A 70 -6.24 4.81 -1.43
N GLY A 71 -6.25 5.30 -2.67
CA GLY A 71 -7.35 6.10 -3.21
C GLY A 71 -8.63 5.29 -3.39
N GLU A 72 -9.79 5.93 -3.27
CA GLU A 72 -11.10 5.27 -3.39
C GLU A 72 -11.30 4.58 -4.74
N ASP A 73 -10.82 5.18 -5.83
CA ASP A 73 -10.89 4.59 -7.17
C ASP A 73 -10.15 3.26 -7.26
N GLN A 74 -8.94 3.21 -6.71
CA GLN A 74 -8.12 2.01 -6.69
C GLN A 74 -8.70 0.93 -5.78
N ILE A 75 -9.24 1.32 -4.63
CA ILE A 75 -9.97 0.40 -3.74
C ILE A 75 -11.17 -0.19 -4.49
N SER A 76 -11.95 0.64 -5.18
CA SER A 76 -13.13 0.20 -5.91
C SER A 76 -12.78 -0.74 -7.05
N GLN A 77 -11.70 -0.45 -7.78
CA GLN A 77 -11.18 -1.31 -8.83
C GLN A 77 -10.76 -2.68 -8.29
N SER A 78 -9.91 -2.73 -7.25
CA SER A 78 -9.42 -4.00 -6.69
C SER A 78 -10.48 -4.83 -5.97
N MET A 79 -11.62 -4.25 -5.59
CA MET A 79 -12.75 -4.97 -4.98
C MET A 79 -13.71 -5.54 -6.03
N ALA A 80 -13.64 -5.06 -7.28
CA ALA A 80 -14.47 -5.52 -8.39
C ALA A 80 -13.81 -6.64 -9.22
N GLU A 81 -12.50 -6.84 -9.04
CA GLU A 81 -11.70 -7.96 -9.56
C GLU A 81 -11.96 -9.25 -8.78
#